data_AF-A0A256XMT8-F1
#
_entry.id   AF-A0A256XMT8-F1
#
_cell.length_a   1.000
_cell.length_b   1.000
_cell.length_c   1.000
_cell.angle_alpha   90.00
_cell.angle_beta   90.00
_cell.angle_gamma   90.00
#
_symmetry.space_group_name_H-M   'P 1'
#
loop_
_entity.id
_entity.type
_entity.pdbx_description
1 polymer ?
#
loop_
_entity_poly.entity_id
_entity_poly.type
_entity_poly.pdbx_seq_one_letter_code
_entity_poly.pdbx_strand_id
1 'polypeptide(L)'
;MVKVLYVGDAGVLAGPIFFASPFMMKIKGLSMSIFNKSLIDALESDKDIKVVHMNLWDAFRLPKTLEELKEYDVVILSDINAESIYFYPEFHASSEIWKKDNNETQKVKGY
;
A
#
# COMPACT_ATOMS: atom_id res chain seq x y z
N MET A 1 -10.27 23.79 6.95
CA MET A 1 -10.14 22.32 6.98
C MET A 1 -8.74 21.97 6.52
N VAL A 2 -7.89 21.58 7.48
CA VAL A 2 -6.51 21.16 7.29
C VAL A 2 -6.51 19.74 6.73
N LYS A 3 -5.82 19.52 5.62
CA LYS A 3 -5.71 18.23 4.95
C LYS A 3 -4.34 17.61 5.23
N VAL A 4 -4.34 16.47 5.91
CA VAL A 4 -3.11 15.77 6.32
C VAL A 4 -2.95 14.51 5.50
N LEU A 5 -1.82 14.37 4.79
CA LEU A 5 -1.42 13.09 4.20
C LEU A 5 -0.64 12.28 5.24
N TYR A 6 -1.20 11.16 5.68
CA TYR A 6 -0.53 10.23 6.60
C TYR A 6 -0.05 9.02 5.82
N VAL A 7 1.25 8.73 5.86
CA VAL A 7 1.85 7.58 5.16
C VAL A 7 2.59 6.68 6.14
N GLY A 8 2.24 5.39 6.14
CA GLY A 8 2.99 4.34 6.84
C GLY A 8 2.20 3.58 7.90
N ASP A 9 2.85 3.16 8.99
CA ASP A 9 2.27 2.39 10.11
C ASP A 9 1.41 1.19 9.69
N ALA A 10 1.94 0.39 8.77
CA ALA A 10 1.31 -0.85 8.36
C ALA A 10 2.33 -1.99 8.33
N GLY A 11 1.92 -3.16 8.81
CA GLY A 11 2.76 -4.35 8.85
C GLY A 11 2.03 -5.57 8.31
N VAL A 12 2.79 -6.49 7.70
CA VAL A 12 2.29 -7.82 7.35
C VAL A 12 2.97 -8.83 8.24
N LEU A 13 2.14 -9.58 8.96
CA LEU A 13 2.57 -10.78 9.66
C LEU A 13 2.32 -11.97 8.73
N ALA A 14 3.35 -12.80 8.56
CA ALA A 14 3.26 -14.06 7.83
C ALA A 14 3.94 -15.14 8.66
N GLY A 15 3.18 -16.15 9.08
CA GLY A 15 3.68 -17.26 9.88
C GLY A 15 2.54 -18.08 10.50
N PRO A 16 2.81 -19.33 10.92
CA PRO A 16 4.11 -20.02 10.95
C PRO A 16 4.53 -20.58 9.58
N ILE A 17 5.82 -20.90 9.46
CA ILE A 17 6.34 -21.69 8.35
C ILE A 17 6.00 -23.17 8.63
N PHE A 18 5.32 -23.80 7.70
CA PHE A 18 4.87 -25.18 7.78
C PHE A 18 5.59 -26.04 6.75
N PHE A 19 6.32 -27.06 7.24
CA PHE A 19 6.92 -28.10 6.40
C PHE A 19 5.99 -29.30 6.38
N ALA A 20 5.38 -29.58 5.23
CA ALA A 20 4.58 -30.79 5.04
C ALA A 20 5.46 -32.01 4.74
N SER A 21 6.63 -31.75 4.13
CA SER A 21 7.67 -32.73 3.79
C SER A 21 8.98 -31.99 3.51
N PRO A 22 10.12 -32.67 3.30
CA PRO A 22 11.37 -32.03 2.88
C PRO A 22 11.29 -31.24 1.57
N PHE A 23 10.26 -31.48 0.75
CA PHE A 23 10.08 -30.83 -0.56
C PHE A 23 8.92 -29.83 -0.59
N MET A 24 8.16 -29.67 0.50
CA MET A 24 6.99 -28.79 0.53
C MET A 24 6.99 -27.91 1.78
N MET A 25 7.22 -26.62 1.55
CA MET A 25 7.15 -25.55 2.54
C MET A 25 5.99 -24.61 2.22
N LYS A 26 5.23 -24.20 3.26
CA LYS A 26 4.14 -23.23 3.15
C LYS A 26 4.29 -22.18 4.24
N ILE A 27 4.09 -20.91 3.90
CA ILE A 27 3.89 -19.85 4.88
C ILE A 27 2.38 -19.72 5.10
N LYS A 28 1.93 -19.83 6.36
CA LYS A 28 0.52 -19.66 6.73
C LYS A 28 0.31 -18.35 7.47
N GLY A 29 -0.94 -18.09 7.87
CA GLY A 29 -1.28 -16.99 8.78
C GLY A 29 -0.87 -15.61 8.26
N LEU A 30 -1.16 -15.33 6.98
CA LEU A 30 -0.97 -14.00 6.42
C LEU A 30 -2.03 -13.06 7.00
N SER A 31 -1.59 -11.98 7.65
CA SER A 31 -2.47 -10.92 8.14
C SER A 31 -1.81 -9.56 7.97
N MET A 32 -2.59 -8.56 7.61
CA MET A 32 -2.15 -7.17 7.55
C MET A 32 -2.71 -6.42 8.77
N SER A 33 -1.89 -5.57 9.38
CA SER A 33 -2.26 -4.71 10.50
C SER A 33 -1.93 -3.27 10.18
N ILE A 34 -2.83 -2.37 10.55
CA ILE A 34 -2.69 -0.92 10.42
C ILE A 34 -2.64 -0.37 11.85
N PHE A 35 -1.52 0.25 12.22
CA PHE A 35 -1.23 0.63 13.60
C PHE A 35 -1.61 2.07 13.94
N ASN A 36 -1.78 2.94 12.93
CA ASN A 36 -2.05 4.37 13.12
C ASN A 36 -3.51 4.72 13.42
N LYS A 37 -4.43 3.75 13.47
CA LYS A 37 -5.86 4.03 13.62
C LYS A 37 -6.18 4.93 14.81
N SER A 38 -5.60 4.65 15.98
CA SER A 38 -5.84 5.47 17.18
C SER A 38 -5.34 6.92 17.03
N LEU A 39 -4.25 7.13 16.29
CA LEU A 39 -3.73 8.47 16.02
C LEU A 39 -4.60 9.20 14.98
N ILE A 40 -5.04 8.52 13.93
CA ILE A 40 -5.96 9.07 12.94
C ILE A 40 -7.28 9.48 13.62
N ASP A 41 -7.86 8.61 14.43
CA ASP A 41 -9.11 8.88 15.16
C ASP A 41 -8.94 10.08 16.11
N ALA A 42 -7.76 10.25 16.73
CA ALA A 42 -7.47 11.40 17.57
C ALA A 42 -7.31 12.70 16.77
N LEU A 43 -6.64 12.67 15.61
CA LEU A 43 -6.52 13.82 14.72
C LEU A 43 -7.87 14.26 14.17
N GLU A 44 -8.67 13.32 13.68
CA GLU A 44 -10.01 13.58 13.13
C GLU A 44 -11.08 13.85 14.21
N SER A 45 -10.72 13.77 15.50
CA SER A 45 -11.59 14.24 16.58
C SER A 45 -11.80 15.77 16.52
N ASP A 46 -10.85 16.49 15.93
CA ASP A 46 -11.02 17.86 15.49
C ASP A 46 -11.68 17.88 14.10
N LYS A 47 -12.84 18.52 13.98
CA LYS A 47 -13.62 18.59 12.72
C LYS A 47 -12.92 19.42 11.65
N ASP A 48 -11.96 20.24 12.04
CA ASP A 48 -11.16 21.02 11.10
C ASP A 48 -10.00 20.23 10.50
N ILE A 49 -9.73 19.01 10.95
CA ILE A 49 -8.65 18.15 10.44
C ILE A 49 -9.24 16.98 9.65
N LYS A 50 -8.77 16.79 8.42
CA LYS A 50 -9.07 15.62 7.60
C LYS A 50 -7.80 14.85 7.31
N VAL A 51 -7.78 13.57 7.65
CA VAL A 51 -6.63 12.70 7.38
C VAL A 51 -6.90 11.86 6.13
N VAL A 52 -5.97 11.90 5.19
CA VAL A 52 -5.88 10.99 4.05
C VAL A 52 -4.79 9.98 4.36
N HIS A 53 -5.19 8.75 4.65
CA HIS A 53 -4.26 7.69 5.03
C HIS A 53 -3.84 6.85 3.82
N MET A 54 -2.52 6.67 3.69
CA MET A 54 -1.84 5.79 2.75
C MET A 54 -1.03 4.75 3.53
N ASN A 55 -1.30 3.46 3.29
CA ASN A 55 -0.53 2.40 3.93
C ASN A 55 0.92 2.39 3.42
N LEU A 56 1.85 1.87 4.22
CA LEU A 56 3.25 1.66 3.81
C LEU A 56 3.38 0.95 2.45
N TRP A 57 2.54 -0.06 2.20
CA TRP A 57 2.53 -0.82 0.95
C TRP A 57 2.18 -0.01 -0.29
N ASP A 58 1.51 1.13 -0.11
CA ASP A 58 1.12 2.05 -1.18
C ASP A 58 2.05 3.27 -1.25
N ALA A 59 3.08 3.36 -0.40
CA ALA A 59 3.96 4.52 -0.29
C ALA A 59 4.70 4.86 -1.60
N PHE A 60 4.90 3.89 -2.49
CA PHE A 60 5.46 4.13 -3.83
C PHE A 60 4.55 4.99 -4.73
N ARG A 61 3.29 5.22 -4.32
CA ARG A 61 2.30 6.08 -4.97
C ARG A 61 2.21 7.47 -4.34
N LEU A 62 3.09 7.80 -3.39
CA LEU A 62 3.19 9.13 -2.80
C LEU A 62 3.32 10.18 -3.92
N PRO A 63 2.67 11.36 -3.78
CA PRO A 63 2.76 12.45 -4.75
C PRO A 63 4.18 12.67 -5.29
N LYS A 64 4.32 12.69 -6.61
CA LYS A 64 5.64 12.76 -7.27
C LYS A 64 6.02 14.20 -7.62
N THR A 65 5.04 15.08 -7.73
CA THR A 65 5.24 16.48 -8.05
C THR A 65 4.93 17.36 -6.85
N LEU A 66 5.55 18.55 -6.81
CA LEU A 66 5.27 19.54 -5.79
C LEU A 66 3.81 20.01 -5.88
N GLU A 67 3.26 20.07 -7.09
CA GLU A 67 1.88 20.46 -7.38
C GLU A 67 0.88 19.49 -6.73
N GLU A 68 1.13 18.17 -6.83
CA GLU A 68 0.32 17.15 -6.16
C GLU A 68 0.48 17.21 -4.63
N LEU A 69 1.70 17.46 -4.14
CA LEU A 69 1.96 17.54 -2.70
C LEU A 69 1.28 18.75 -2.04
N LYS A 70 1.14 19.86 -2.79
CA LYS A 70 0.46 21.09 -2.35
C LYS A 70 -1.05 20.91 -2.07
N GLU A 71 -1.64 19.77 -2.44
CA GLU A 71 -3.01 19.44 -2.05
C GLU A 71 -3.14 19.24 -0.53
N TYR A 72 -2.03 18.92 0.14
CA TYR A 72 -1.98 18.65 1.57
C TYR A 72 -1.27 19.78 2.30
N ASP A 73 -1.81 20.18 3.46
CA ASP A 73 -1.20 21.17 4.33
C ASP A 73 -0.04 20.56 5.13
N VAL A 74 -0.16 19.28 5.47
CA VAL A 74 0.80 18.54 6.28
C VAL A 74 1.01 17.14 5.72
N VAL A 75 2.25 16.66 5.75
CA VAL A 75 2.62 15.29 5.41
C VAL A 75 3.25 14.64 6.64
N ILE A 76 2.71 13.50 7.05
CA ILE A 76 3.23 12.67 8.14
C ILE A 76 3.79 11.39 7.53
N LEU A 77 5.09 11.17 7.75
CA LEU A 77 5.79 9.94 7.41
C LEU A 77 6.10 9.20 8.71
N SER A 78 5.44 8.07 8.95
CA SER A 78 5.54 7.33 10.22
C SER A 78 5.77 5.85 9.96
N ASP A 79 6.78 5.27 10.63
CA ASP A 79 7.24 3.89 10.44
C ASP A 79 7.33 3.48 8.96
N ILE A 80 7.96 4.35 8.18
CA ILE A 80 8.22 4.17 6.75
C ILE A 80 9.72 4.26 6.51
N ASN A 81 10.21 3.36 5.67
CA ASN A 81 11.60 3.30 5.25
C ASN A 81 11.82 4.10 3.96
N ALA A 82 13.00 4.68 3.82
CA ALA A 82 13.35 5.52 2.68
C ALA A 82 13.23 4.76 1.36
N GLU A 83 13.56 3.46 1.35
CA GLU A 83 13.50 2.58 0.18
C GLU A 83 12.09 2.46 -0.39
N SER A 84 11.04 2.49 0.45
CA SER A 84 9.64 2.47 0.00
C SER A 84 9.23 3.74 -0.76
N ILE A 85 9.99 4.82 -0.60
CA ILE A 85 9.79 6.09 -1.31
C ILE A 85 10.75 6.18 -2.50
N TYR A 86 12.02 5.85 -2.32
CA TYR A 86 13.07 5.98 -3.35
C TYR A 86 12.92 4.97 -4.47
N PHE A 87 12.66 3.71 -4.13
CA PHE A 87 12.47 2.68 -5.14
C PHE A 87 11.03 2.76 -5.62
N TYR A 88 10.78 3.68 -6.55
CA TYR A 88 9.56 3.71 -7.34
C TYR A 88 9.60 2.53 -8.29
N PRO A 89 8.85 1.42 -8.04
CA PRO A 89 8.76 0.39 -9.05
C PRO A 89 7.84 0.93 -10.15
N GLU A 90 8.40 1.68 -11.11
CA GLU A 90 7.66 2.01 -12.34
C GLU A 90 7.22 0.74 -13.08
N PHE A 91 7.82 -0.41 -12.74
CA PHE A 91 7.53 -1.74 -13.27
C PHE A 91 6.29 -2.43 -12.67
N HIS A 92 5.59 -1.87 -11.68
CA HIS A 92 4.39 -2.47 -11.09
C HIS A 92 3.10 -1.67 -11.35
N ALA A 93 2.81 -1.38 -12.63
CA ALA A 93 1.43 -1.26 -13.06
C ALA A 93 0.82 -2.68 -13.13
N SER A 94 0.50 -3.28 -11.98
CA SER A 94 -0.22 -4.56 -11.94
C SER A 94 -1.53 -4.50 -12.74
N SER A 95 -2.13 -3.32 -12.88
CA SER A 95 -3.30 -3.09 -13.74
C SER A 95 -3.04 -3.28 -15.24
N GLU A 96 -1.82 -3.07 -15.74
CA GLU A 96 -1.47 -3.27 -17.15
C GLU A 96 -1.21 -4.76 -17.46
N ILE A 97 -0.59 -5.49 -16.52
CA ILE A 97 -0.26 -6.91 -16.66
C ILE A 97 -1.55 -7.75 -16.67
N TRP A 98 -2.50 -7.47 -15.77
CA TRP A 98 -3.79 -8.17 -15.71
C TRP A 98 -4.77 -7.78 -16.84
N LYS A 99 -4.58 -6.62 -17.49
CA LYS A 99 -5.35 -6.25 -18.69
C LYS A 99 -4.89 -6.99 -19.94
N LYS A 100 -3.59 -7.30 -20.03
CA LYS A 100 -3.03 -8.06 -21.16
C LYS A 100 -3.54 -9.49 -21.19
N ASP A 101 -3.56 -10.17 -20.05
CA ASP A 101 -3.97 -11.58 -19.97
C ASP A 101 -5.46 -11.81 -20.27
N ASN A 102 -6.33 -10.83 -19.98
CA ASN A 102 -7.77 -10.93 -20.26
C ASN A 102 -8.15 -10.66 -21.73
N ASN A 103 -7.27 -10.02 -22.51
CA ASN A 103 -7.51 -9.72 -23.93
C ASN A 103 -6.95 -10.80 -24.87
N GLU A 104 -5.95 -11.59 -24.43
CA GLU A 104 -5.40 -12.68 -25.23
C GLU A 104 -6.17 -14.01 -25.06
N THR A 105 -6.79 -14.24 -23.90
CA THR A 105 -7.61 -15.45 -23.66
C THR A 105 -8.94 -15.46 -24.40
N GLN A 106 -9.40 -14.34 -24.97
CA GLN A 106 -10.63 -14.29 -25.79
C GLN A 106 -10.42 -14.65 -27.27
N LYS A 107 -9.19 -14.89 -27.74
CA LYS A 107 -8.90 -15.22 -29.15
C LYS A 107 -8.72 -16.71 -29.46
N VAL A 108 -8.89 -17.61 -28.50
CA VAL A 108 -8.83 -19.07 -28.74
C VAL A 108 -10.10 -19.76 -28.25
N LYS A 109 -11.23 -19.45 -28.89
CA LYS A 109 -12.38 -20.36 -28.98
C LYS A 109 -12.93 -20.31 -30.40
N GLY A 110 -12.36 -21.17 -31.22
CA GLY A 110 -12.81 -21.45 -32.57
C GLY A 110 -12.02 -22.62 -33.09
N TYR A 111 -12.38 -23.82 -32.62
CA TYR A 111 -12.46 -25.10 -33.34
C TYR A 111 -13.19 -26.09 -32.43
#